data_AF-E2BEX4-F1
#
_entry.id   AF-E2BEX4-F1
#
_cell.length_a   1.000
_cell.length_b   1.000
_cell.length_c   1.000
_cell.angle_alpha   90.00
_cell.angle_beta   90.00
_cell.angle_gamma   90.00
#
_symmetry.space_group_name_H-M   'P 1'
#
loop_
_entity.id
_entity.type
_entity.pdbx_description
1 polymer ?
#
loop_
_entity_poly.entity_id
_entity_poly.type
_entity_poly.pdbx_seq_one_letter_code
_entity_poly.pdbx_strand_id
1 'polypeptide(L)'
;MIMWTAEELGLIGARQYIEKHAAENGNLQFVMESDLGTFAPVGLEFTGDKMTQCILERIMRLLAPLDDLKLKSPCTQPDIQFWVNAGVPGGGLWTKNEKYFYYHHTNADTMLIEDPVALDKNTAIFAAVSFVLADISVDLPRHNNTYFSK
;
A
#
# COMPACT_ATOMS: atom_id res chain seq x y z
N MET A 1 8.94 5.15 7.61
CA MET A 1 7.60 4.78 8.09
C MET A 1 6.92 6.04 8.59
N ILE A 2 5.66 6.24 8.24
CA ILE A 2 4.86 7.41 8.65
C ILE A 2 3.56 6.84 9.23
N MET A 3 3.15 7.35 10.39
CA MET A 3 1.84 7.07 10.98
C MET A 3 1.00 8.32 10.79
N TRP A 4 0.03 8.25 9.87
CA TRP A 4 -0.84 9.38 9.57
C TRP A 4 -1.83 9.63 10.69
N THR A 5 -2.30 10.88 10.76
CA THR A 5 -3.32 11.30 11.72
C THR A 5 -4.43 12.01 10.96
N ALA A 6 -5.66 11.88 11.43
CA ALA A 6 -6.84 12.50 10.81
C ALA A 6 -7.08 12.06 9.35
N GLU A 7 -6.79 10.78 9.04
CA GLU A 7 -7.25 10.09 7.82
C GLU A 7 -8.78 10.13 7.77
N GLU A 8 -9.43 9.65 8.84
CA GLU A 8 -10.90 9.53 8.94
C GLU A 8 -11.67 10.87 8.88
N LEU A 9 -10.97 11.99 9.13
CA LEU A 9 -11.53 13.34 9.04
C LEU A 9 -11.35 13.94 7.64
N GLY A 10 -10.89 13.16 6.66
CA GLY A 10 -10.69 13.58 5.27
C GLY A 10 -9.23 13.75 4.87
N LEU A 11 -8.36 12.83 5.30
CA LEU A 11 -6.95 12.72 4.90
C LEU A 11 -6.12 13.95 5.25
N ILE A 12 -6.45 14.61 6.36
CA ILE A 12 -5.92 15.94 6.69
C ILE A 12 -4.41 15.87 6.90
N GLY A 13 -3.94 14.89 7.68
CA GLY A 13 -2.52 14.73 7.98
C GLY A 13 -1.69 14.40 6.75
N ALA A 14 -2.14 13.42 5.96
CA ALA A 14 -1.45 13.03 4.73
C ALA A 14 -1.42 14.16 3.71
N ARG A 15 -2.56 14.82 3.45
CA ARG A 15 -2.63 15.95 2.52
C ARG A 15 -1.64 17.05 2.91
N GLN A 16 -1.69 17.49 4.18
CA GLN A 16 -0.82 18.58 4.64
C GLN A 16 0.67 18.23 4.54
N TYR A 17 1.05 17.01 4.95
CA TYR A 17 2.43 16.58 4.89
C TYR A 17 2.92 16.47 3.45
N ILE A 18 2.15 15.80 2.58
CA ILE A 18 2.54 15.54 1.20
C ILE A 18 2.64 16.84 0.41
N GLU A 19 1.72 17.79 0.60
CA GLU A 19 1.81 19.12 -0.01
C GLU A 19 3.06 19.86 0.44
N LYS A 20 3.38 19.83 1.74
CA LYS A 20 4.57 20.48 2.31
C LYS A 20 5.88 19.87 1.79
N HIS A 21 5.89 18.56 1.53
CA HIS A 21 7.06 17.80 1.08
C HIS A 21 7.03 17.51 -0.42
N ALA A 22 6.20 18.19 -1.21
CA ALA A 22 6.03 17.90 -2.64
C ALA A 22 7.34 17.98 -3.45
N ALA A 23 8.27 18.85 -3.06
CA ALA A 23 9.59 18.97 -3.67
C ALA A 23 10.45 17.70 -3.51
N GLU A 24 10.15 16.85 -2.53
CA GLU A 24 10.86 15.61 -2.22
C GLU A 24 10.26 14.40 -2.94
N ASN A 25 9.13 14.54 -3.64
CA ASN A 25 8.45 13.43 -4.32
C ASN A 25 9.39 12.70 -5.29
N GLY A 26 10.33 13.43 -5.91
CA GLY A 26 11.35 12.87 -6.79
C GLY A 26 12.25 11.82 -6.13
N ASN A 27 12.41 11.87 -4.80
CA ASN A 27 13.24 10.97 -4.02
C ASN A 27 12.53 9.67 -3.59
N LEU A 28 11.21 9.57 -3.79
CA LEU A 28 10.42 8.44 -3.32
C LEU A 28 10.43 7.31 -4.36
N GLN A 29 10.99 6.15 -4.03
CA GLN A 29 11.00 5.00 -4.93
C GLN A 29 9.60 4.36 -5.09
N PHE A 30 8.92 4.14 -3.97
CA PHE A 30 7.59 3.54 -3.90
C PHE A 30 6.93 3.94 -2.57
N VAL A 31 5.62 4.14 -2.55
CA VAL A 31 4.86 4.45 -1.33
C VAL A 31 3.85 3.34 -1.03
N MET A 32 3.77 2.90 0.23
CA MET A 32 2.85 1.83 0.63
C MET A 32 2.05 2.17 1.88
N GLU A 33 0.84 1.66 1.91
CA GLU A 33 -0.12 1.85 3.00
C GLU A 33 -0.88 0.56 3.32
N SER A 34 -1.36 0.47 4.56
CA SER A 34 -2.13 -0.65 5.09
C SER A 34 -3.29 -0.10 5.91
N ASP A 35 -4.45 0.11 5.27
CA ASP A 35 -5.60 0.80 5.88
C ASP A 35 -6.95 0.09 5.68
N LEU A 36 -6.92 -1.20 5.28
CA LEU A 36 -8.15 -2.01 5.07
C LEU A 36 -8.15 -3.29 5.92
N GLY A 37 -7.61 -3.16 7.14
CA GLY A 37 -7.39 -4.25 8.06
C GLY A 37 -6.33 -5.26 7.58
N THR A 38 -6.10 -6.27 8.40
CA THR A 38 -4.98 -7.23 8.30
C THR A 38 -5.49 -8.65 8.07
N PHE A 39 -6.59 -8.80 7.33
CA PHE A 39 -7.11 -10.10 6.91
C PHE A 39 -6.11 -10.89 6.08
N ALA A 40 -6.38 -12.19 5.90
CA ALA A 40 -5.52 -13.07 5.12
C ALA A 40 -5.13 -12.43 3.76
N PRO A 41 -3.83 -12.24 3.49
CA PRO A 41 -3.40 -11.54 2.30
C PRO A 41 -3.67 -12.36 1.04
N VAL A 42 -4.06 -11.66 -0.01
CA VAL A 42 -4.17 -12.16 -1.38
C VAL A 42 -2.98 -11.68 -2.21
N GLY A 43 -2.39 -10.53 -1.84
CA GLY A 43 -1.21 -10.00 -2.50
C GLY A 43 -1.04 -8.50 -2.28
N LEU A 44 -0.67 -7.77 -3.33
CA LEU A 44 -0.39 -6.34 -3.28
C LEU A 44 -1.22 -5.60 -4.34
N GLU A 45 -1.91 -4.54 -3.94
CA GLU A 45 -2.42 -3.56 -4.89
C GLU A 45 -1.30 -2.63 -5.33
N PHE A 46 -1.29 -2.17 -6.57
CA PHE A 46 -0.30 -1.20 -7.04
C PHE A 46 -0.84 -0.25 -8.10
N THR A 47 -0.24 0.93 -8.15
CA THR A 47 -0.33 1.89 -9.23
C THR A 47 1.09 2.18 -9.72
N GLY A 48 1.30 1.98 -11.01
CA GLY A 48 2.58 2.16 -11.67
C GLY A 48 2.48 1.83 -13.16
N ASP A 49 3.58 1.93 -13.86
CA ASP A 49 3.67 1.54 -15.27
C ASP A 49 3.93 0.02 -15.43
N LYS A 50 4.15 -0.41 -16.68
CA LYS A 50 4.45 -1.82 -16.98
C LYS A 50 5.77 -2.29 -16.36
N MET A 51 6.79 -1.43 -16.27
CA MET A 51 8.06 -1.79 -15.64
C MET A 51 7.87 -2.03 -14.14
N THR A 52 7.11 -1.17 -13.48
CA THR A 52 6.71 -1.31 -12.07
C THR A 52 5.99 -2.63 -11.84
N GLN A 53 4.99 -2.95 -12.68
CA GLN A 53 4.29 -4.23 -12.60
C GLN A 53 5.25 -5.42 -12.71
N CYS A 54 6.13 -5.44 -13.71
CA CYS A 54 7.07 -6.55 -13.91
C CYS A 54 8.03 -6.74 -12.72
N ILE A 55 8.49 -5.64 -12.12
CA ILE A 55 9.34 -5.70 -10.92
C ILE A 55 8.56 -6.26 -9.74
N LEU A 56 7.34 -5.78 -9.49
CA LEU A 56 6.48 -6.28 -8.43
C LEU A 56 6.14 -7.76 -8.62
N GLU A 57 5.88 -8.22 -9.86
CA GLU A 57 5.66 -9.64 -10.15
C GLU A 57 6.90 -10.49 -9.80
N ARG A 58 8.11 -9.95 -10.02
CA ARG A 58 9.34 -10.63 -9.62
C ARG A 58 9.49 -10.70 -8.11
N ILE A 59 9.12 -9.63 -7.40
CA ILE A 59 9.11 -9.59 -5.93
C ILE A 59 8.10 -10.61 -5.39
N MET A 60 6.88 -10.68 -5.93
CA MET A 60 5.87 -11.67 -5.50
C MET A 60 6.39 -13.11 -5.64
N ARG A 61 7.15 -13.42 -6.70
CA ARG A 61 7.78 -14.75 -6.86
C ARG A 61 8.82 -15.08 -5.78
N LEU A 62 9.50 -14.09 -5.21
CA LEU A 62 10.42 -14.32 -4.08
C LEU A 62 9.66 -14.72 -2.80
N LEU A 63 8.39 -14.29 -2.70
CA LEU A 63 7.51 -14.54 -1.57
C LEU A 63 6.66 -15.82 -1.74
N ALA A 64 6.90 -16.61 -2.78
CA ALA A 64 6.19 -17.88 -3.02
C ALA A 64 6.22 -18.87 -1.83
N PRO A 65 7.25 -18.92 -0.96
CA PRO A 65 7.19 -19.73 0.26
C PRO A 65 6.14 -19.29 1.28
N LEU A 66 5.67 -18.03 1.21
CA LEU A 66 4.65 -17.49 2.11
C LEU A 66 3.22 -17.77 1.60
N ASP A 67 2.95 -17.48 0.33
CA ASP A 67 1.68 -17.76 -0.34
C ASP A 67 1.75 -17.53 -1.86
N ASP A 68 0.68 -17.88 -2.61
CA ASP A 68 0.52 -17.52 -4.02
C ASP A 68 -0.01 -16.08 -4.17
N LEU A 69 0.88 -15.11 -3.90
CA LEU A 69 0.54 -13.69 -3.86
C LEU A 69 0.36 -13.10 -5.27
N LYS A 70 -0.69 -12.29 -5.42
CA LYS A 70 -1.09 -11.68 -6.70
C LYS A 70 -0.92 -10.18 -6.69
N LEU A 71 -0.96 -9.59 -7.89
CA LEU A 71 -1.03 -8.14 -8.03
C LEU A 71 -2.41 -7.71 -8.52
N LYS A 72 -2.86 -6.57 -8.02
CA LYS A 72 -4.09 -5.90 -8.45
C LYS A 72 -3.77 -4.43 -8.74
N SER A 73 -4.36 -3.87 -9.80
CA SER A 73 -4.19 -2.45 -10.13
C SER A 73 -5.55 -1.86 -10.51
N PRO A 74 -5.84 -0.60 -10.17
CA PRO A 74 -4.99 0.35 -9.43
C PRO A 74 -4.98 0.09 -7.91
N CYS A 75 -4.02 0.71 -7.22
CA CYS A 75 -4.00 0.84 -5.76
C CYS A 75 -5.09 1.81 -5.29
N THR A 76 -5.79 1.46 -4.22
CA THR A 76 -6.89 2.28 -3.65
C THR A 76 -6.62 2.79 -2.24
N GLN A 77 -5.37 2.78 -1.77
CA GLN A 77 -5.04 3.24 -0.42
C GLN A 77 -5.13 4.78 -0.29
N PRO A 78 -5.73 5.30 0.79
CA PRO A 78 -6.18 6.69 0.84
C PRO A 78 -5.09 7.71 1.15
N ASP A 79 -4.24 7.53 2.16
CA ASP A 79 -3.28 8.55 2.56
C ASP A 79 -2.16 8.74 1.53
N ILE A 80 -1.73 7.67 0.84
CA ILE A 80 -0.68 7.75 -0.18
C ILE A 80 -1.18 8.28 -1.52
N GLN A 81 -2.49 8.46 -1.71
CA GLN A 81 -3.07 8.80 -3.01
C GLN A 81 -2.53 10.12 -3.58
N PHE A 82 -2.13 11.07 -2.73
CA PHE A 82 -1.60 12.36 -3.18
C PHE A 82 -0.22 12.21 -3.83
N TRP A 83 0.61 11.29 -3.32
CA TRP A 83 1.87 10.92 -3.96
C TRP A 83 1.64 10.15 -5.26
N VAL A 84 0.71 9.19 -5.25
CA VAL A 84 0.35 8.42 -6.45
C VAL A 84 -0.17 9.35 -7.56
N ASN A 85 -1.04 10.30 -7.23
CA ASN A 85 -1.52 11.29 -8.18
C ASN A 85 -0.42 12.24 -8.69
N ALA A 86 0.66 12.44 -7.91
CA ALA A 86 1.85 13.16 -8.33
C ALA A 86 2.83 12.29 -9.15
N GLY A 87 2.45 11.06 -9.49
CA GLY A 87 3.20 10.13 -10.35
C GLY A 87 4.17 9.21 -9.60
N VAL A 88 4.19 9.22 -8.27
CA VAL A 88 4.99 8.30 -7.46
C VAL A 88 4.34 6.92 -7.48
N PRO A 89 5.03 5.86 -7.94
CA PRO A 89 4.50 4.50 -7.84
C PRO A 89 4.12 4.15 -6.40
N GLY A 90 2.98 3.49 -6.22
CA GLY A 90 2.50 3.17 -4.88
C GLY A 90 1.66 1.91 -4.83
N GLY A 91 1.38 1.43 -3.62
CA GLY A 91 0.67 0.19 -3.41
C GLY A 91 0.11 0.01 -2.01
N GLY A 92 -0.58 -1.10 -1.80
CA GLY A 92 -1.16 -1.45 -0.51
C GLY A 92 -1.39 -2.93 -0.35
N LEU A 93 -1.56 -3.37 0.89
CA LEU A 93 -1.87 -4.77 1.15
C LEU A 93 -3.25 -5.11 0.58
N TRP A 94 -3.30 -6.13 -0.29
CA TRP A 94 -4.55 -6.66 -0.79
C TRP A 94 -4.94 -7.89 0.03
N THR A 95 -6.06 -7.81 0.74
CA THR A 95 -6.50 -8.84 1.70
C THR A 95 -7.90 -9.36 1.39
N LYS A 96 -8.28 -10.50 1.98
CA LYS A 96 -9.65 -11.05 1.96
C LYS A 96 -10.52 -10.30 2.97
N ASN A 97 -10.94 -9.10 2.59
CA ASN A 97 -11.56 -8.13 3.48
C ASN A 97 -13.10 -8.15 3.45
N GLU A 98 -13.73 -9.28 3.11
CA GLU A 98 -15.20 -9.38 2.98
C GLU A 98 -15.94 -9.08 4.29
N LYS A 99 -15.25 -9.25 5.43
CA LYS A 99 -15.78 -8.97 6.78
C LYS A 99 -15.32 -7.62 7.35
N TYR A 100 -14.49 -6.85 6.64
CA TYR A 100 -13.94 -5.60 7.17
C TYR A 100 -15.04 -4.64 7.66
N PHE A 101 -16.04 -4.42 6.80
CA PHE A 101 -17.17 -3.53 7.10
C PHE A 101 -18.19 -4.12 8.09
N TYR A 102 -17.94 -5.30 8.66
CA TYR A 102 -18.74 -5.77 9.79
C TYR A 102 -18.30 -5.12 11.10
N TYR A 103 -17.06 -4.61 11.14
CA TYR A 103 -16.42 -4.08 12.35
C TYR A 103 -16.01 -2.61 12.19
N HIS A 104 -15.51 -2.23 11.01
CA HIS A 104 -15.02 -0.89 10.70
C HIS A 104 -16.00 0.20 11.15
N HIS A 105 -15.49 1.19 11.88
CA HIS A 105 -16.24 2.32 12.46
C HIS A 105 -17.36 1.90 13.43
N THR A 106 -17.22 0.76 14.10
CA THR A 106 -18.13 0.32 15.16
C THR A 106 -17.38 0.06 16.47
N ASN A 107 -18.11 -0.05 17.58
CA ASN A 107 -17.53 -0.47 18.86
C ASN A 107 -16.99 -1.91 18.85
N ALA A 108 -17.23 -2.68 17.79
CA ALA A 108 -16.69 -4.03 17.64
C ALA A 108 -15.26 -4.04 17.05
N ASP A 109 -14.79 -2.90 16.53
CA ASP A 109 -13.42 -2.71 16.06
C ASP A 109 -12.44 -2.68 17.25
N THR A 110 -11.95 -3.86 17.62
CA THR A 110 -11.19 -4.08 18.85
C THR A 110 -10.14 -5.16 18.62
N MET A 111 -9.14 -5.24 19.50
CA MET A 111 -8.10 -6.28 19.41
C MET A 111 -8.62 -7.73 19.48
N LEU A 112 -9.88 -7.95 19.89
CA LEU A 112 -10.47 -9.28 19.99
C LEU A 112 -10.76 -9.93 18.62
N ILE A 113 -10.92 -9.13 17.57
CA ILE A 113 -11.23 -9.62 16.22
C ILE A 113 -9.98 -9.86 15.37
N GLU A 114 -8.80 -9.49 15.86
CA GLU A 114 -7.54 -9.60 15.14
C GLU A 114 -7.08 -11.06 15.04
N ASP A 115 -6.74 -11.50 13.82
CA ASP A 115 -6.12 -12.81 13.59
C ASP A 115 -4.59 -12.67 13.55
N PRO A 116 -3.86 -13.19 14.55
CA PRO A 116 -2.41 -13.03 14.61
C PRO A 116 -1.68 -13.68 13.42
N VAL A 117 -2.22 -14.76 12.85
CA VAL A 117 -1.57 -15.41 11.69
C VAL A 117 -1.71 -14.55 10.44
N ALA A 118 -2.88 -13.92 10.26
CA ALA A 118 -3.10 -13.00 9.16
C ALA A 118 -2.24 -11.73 9.32
N LEU A 119 -2.14 -11.20 10.53
CA LEU A 119 -1.27 -10.07 10.87
C LEU A 119 0.20 -10.37 10.55
N ASP A 120 0.71 -11.53 10.96
CA ASP A 120 2.09 -11.95 10.70
C ASP A 120 2.38 -12.05 9.20
N LYS A 121 1.45 -12.62 8.41
CA LYS A 121 1.60 -12.71 6.96
C LYS A 121 1.62 -11.32 6.30
N ASN A 122 0.71 -10.43 6.69
CA ASN A 122 0.69 -9.05 6.19
C ASN A 122 1.99 -8.31 6.52
N THR A 123 2.47 -8.47 7.76
CA THR A 123 3.75 -7.90 8.22
C THR A 123 4.92 -8.41 7.39
N ALA A 124 4.98 -9.71 7.13
CA ALA A 124 6.03 -10.32 6.32
C ALA A 124 6.02 -9.80 4.87
N ILE A 125 4.84 -9.65 4.25
CA ILE A 125 4.70 -9.10 2.90
C ILE A 125 5.16 -7.64 2.90
N PHE A 126 4.63 -6.82 3.80
CA PHE A 126 4.94 -5.38 3.86
C PHE A 126 6.45 -5.15 4.06
N ALA A 127 7.06 -5.91 4.98
CA ALA A 127 8.50 -5.83 5.26
C ALA A 127 9.34 -6.29 4.06
N ALA A 128 9.02 -7.44 3.47
CA ALA A 128 9.83 -8.00 2.39
C ALA A 128 9.73 -7.19 1.09
N VAL A 129 8.53 -6.72 0.74
CA VAL A 129 8.34 -5.81 -0.41
C VAL A 129 9.10 -4.51 -0.19
N SER A 130 8.98 -3.90 0.99
CA SER A 130 9.71 -2.67 1.34
C SER A 130 11.22 -2.87 1.23
N PHE A 131 11.74 -3.98 1.78
CA PHE A 131 13.16 -4.29 1.77
C PHE A 131 13.69 -4.44 0.33
N VAL A 132 13.02 -5.25 -0.49
CA VAL A 132 13.50 -5.47 -1.87
C VAL A 132 13.41 -4.19 -2.69
N LEU A 133 12.32 -3.43 -2.60
CA LEU A 133 12.18 -2.15 -3.31
C LEU A 133 13.23 -1.11 -2.89
N ALA A 134 13.66 -1.13 -1.64
CA ALA A 134 14.73 -0.26 -1.16
C ALA A 134 16.13 -0.67 -1.65
N ASP A 135 16.32 -1.93 -2.04
CA ASP A 135 17.63 -2.51 -2.39
C ASP A 135 17.83 -2.72 -3.90
N ILE A 136 16.77 -2.61 -4.72
CA ILE A 136 16.91 -2.74 -6.18
C ILE A 136 17.78 -1.61 -6.77
N SER A 137 18.63 -1.96 -7.73
CA SER A 137 19.58 -1.02 -8.36
C SER A 137 18.97 -0.14 -9.46
N VAL A 138 17.64 -0.16 -9.61
CA VAL A 138 16.91 0.58 -10.63
C VAL A 138 15.79 1.37 -9.98
N ASP A 139 15.67 2.64 -10.35
CA ASP A 139 14.55 3.46 -9.91
C ASP A 139 13.27 3.05 -10.65
N LEU A 140 12.16 2.97 -9.91
CA LEU A 140 10.86 2.77 -10.52
C LEU A 140 10.46 4.03 -11.29
N PRO A 141 10.00 3.90 -12.54
CA PRO A 141 9.63 5.06 -13.33
C PRO A 141 8.38 5.72 -12.76
N ARG A 142 8.35 7.06 -12.84
CA ARG A 142 7.13 7.83 -12.58
C ARG A 142 6.06 7.48 -13.61
N HIS A 143 4.81 7.48 -13.19
CA HIS A 143 3.68 7.18 -14.06
C HIS A 143 2.82 8.42 -14.35
N ASN A 144 2.08 8.38 -15.46
CA ASN A 144 1.07 9.38 -15.81
C ASN A 144 -0.37 8.91 -15.49
N ASN A 145 -0.51 7.80 -14.75
CA ASN A 145 -1.81 7.26 -14.40
C ASN A 145 -2.50 8.14 -13.34
N THR A 146 -3.44 8.99 -13.77
CA THR A 146 -4.27 9.81 -12.87
C THR A 146 -5.63 9.15 -12.69
N TYR A 147 -5.93 8.62 -11.50
CA TYR A 147 -7.19 7.89 -11.24
C TYR A 147 -8.22 8.68 -10.43
N PHE A 148 -7.85 9.84 -9.85
CA PHE A 148 -8.72 10.63 -8.97
C PHE A 148 -8.90 12.09 -9.40
N SER A 149 -9.00 12.36 -10.70
CA SER A 149 -9.42 13.67 -11.21
C SER A 149 -10.93 13.70 -11.50
N LYS A 150 -11.77 13.61 -10.47
CA LYS A 150 -13.16 14.07 -10.51
C LYS A 150 -13.60 14.55 -9.13
#